data_AF-A0A524FXP3-F1
#
_entry.id   AF-A0A524FXP3-F1
#
_cell.length_a   1.000
_cell.length_b   1.000
_cell.length_c   1.000
_cell.angle_alpha   90.00
_cell.angle_beta   90.00
_cell.angle_gamma   90.00
#
_symmetry.space_group_name_H-M   'P 1'
#
loop_
_entity.id
_entity.type
_entity.pdbx_description
1 polymer ?
#
loop_
_entity_poly.entity_id
_entity_poly.type
_entity_poly.pdbx_seq_one_letter_code
_entity_poly.pdbx_strand_id
1 'polypeptide(L)'
;MDDYYSYALTDTSKQVPSIQTVESILRQISHPAQQGRYIQALVKEYLTLDKINPILEKSQRGEVLTLEERKLLDLDIYVKGGNVRGNTDGKESYSILDLFRDIKKDVSLIMGSNVNFRVLSINYLMKKSKWYVNDLILRSKRDPSYTLKISMLNAYERSLRQVLGNNIYQLKFKGFFDKYRCISSNGPTLIKHPNLISDYFQIIDTKDKAYWFGWLLAEATLSSRGNKLSISISIDDILLLKRFINDLDLNPKKYEFNRRFNNKTGKFYYSLRIKFSDNKIKRDLVKLGFPTGKKSHLIRFPSFSDPSLEMACLMGFFDGDGSHSTGSPIIYSKSEKFLRDVICKFEIVNEISLQERSLEDGRIEKYYSLNLGGSLFNKLLENIDGKSLPRKQRSYFERNGILFTRDELEKIIIDNPGISKREIAKLHIELKGQYISDKTIAKFIDKWNIDYLSLKEYRIKRIKALLLERLSLDHIYNDEFNCAWGKYRIKYFFADIFKGDPQIKADKDILKQITEIYGPKGNANLLG
;
A
#
# COMPACT_ATOMS: atom_id res chain seq x y z
N MET A 1 -33.73 7.93 56.95
CA MET A 1 -32.53 7.12 56.63
C MET A 1 -31.27 7.67 57.28
N ASP A 2 -31.35 8.78 58.03
CA ASP A 2 -30.18 9.44 58.64
C ASP A 2 -30.03 9.20 60.16
N ASP A 3 -31.00 8.57 60.84
CA ASP A 3 -30.96 8.43 62.31
C ASP A 3 -30.27 7.16 62.84
N TYR A 4 -29.85 6.22 61.97
CA TYR A 4 -29.14 5.01 62.40
C TYR A 4 -27.61 5.16 62.44
N TYR A 5 -27.07 6.27 61.92
CA TYR A 5 -25.62 6.48 61.84
C TYR A 5 -25.03 7.20 63.06
N SER A 6 -25.82 7.88 63.89
CA SER A 6 -25.29 8.64 65.02
C SER A 6 -25.09 7.81 66.29
N TYR A 7 -25.75 6.65 66.42
CA TYR A 7 -25.75 5.90 67.68
C TYR A 7 -24.54 4.96 67.88
N ALA A 8 -23.72 4.75 66.84
CA ALA A 8 -22.60 3.80 66.88
C ALA A 8 -21.21 4.45 67.06
N LEU A 9 -21.12 5.79 67.15
CA LEU A 9 -19.83 6.50 67.05
C LEU A 9 -19.52 7.46 68.22
N THR A 10 -20.25 7.40 69.34
CA THR A 10 -20.02 8.33 70.47
C THR A 10 -19.57 7.71 71.78
N ASP A 11 -19.19 6.43 71.82
CA ASP A 11 -18.54 5.87 73.01
C ASP A 11 -17.02 5.84 72.86
N THR A 12 -16.36 6.82 73.47
CA THR A 12 -14.91 7.02 73.49
C THR A 12 -14.15 6.07 74.42
N SER A 13 -14.74 4.94 74.85
CA SER A 13 -14.03 3.90 75.61
C SER A 13 -13.48 2.80 74.68
N LYS A 14 -12.15 2.78 74.56
CA LYS A 14 -11.37 2.01 73.59
C LYS A 14 -11.48 0.49 73.78
N GLN A 15 -12.10 -0.21 72.84
CA GLN A 15 -11.69 -1.56 72.46
C GLN A 15 -11.93 -1.81 70.97
N VAL A 16 -10.91 -2.32 70.28
CA VAL A 16 -11.00 -2.69 68.86
C VAL A 16 -12.01 -3.84 68.74
N PRO A 17 -13.08 -3.72 67.93
CA PRO A 17 -14.02 -4.82 67.75
C PRO A 17 -13.29 -6.02 67.14
N SER A 18 -13.54 -7.22 67.67
CA SER A 18 -12.94 -8.44 67.14
C SER A 18 -13.36 -8.67 65.69
N ILE A 19 -12.57 -9.42 64.92
CA ILE A 19 -12.88 -9.75 63.52
C ILE A 19 -14.28 -10.39 63.39
N GLN A 20 -14.68 -11.20 64.38
CA GLN A 20 -16.01 -11.83 64.43
C GLN A 20 -17.13 -10.80 64.62
N THR A 21 -16.89 -9.75 65.42
CA THR A 21 -17.82 -8.62 65.59
C THR A 21 -17.98 -7.84 64.29
N VAL A 22 -16.88 -7.57 63.57
CA VAL A 22 -16.91 -6.87 62.28
C VAL A 22 -17.66 -7.69 61.22
N GLU A 23 -17.43 -9.00 61.15
CA GLU A 23 -18.15 -9.89 60.22
C GLU A 23 -19.66 -9.96 60.54
N SER A 24 -20.03 -9.96 61.82
CA SER A 24 -21.44 -9.93 62.25
C SER A 24 -22.15 -8.65 61.80
N ILE A 25 -21.52 -7.49 61.99
CA ILE A 25 -22.05 -6.18 61.58
C ILE A 25 -22.19 -6.10 60.06
N LEU A 26 -21.20 -6.60 59.30
CA LEU A 26 -21.26 -6.58 57.83
C LEU A 26 -22.40 -7.43 57.28
N ARG A 27 -22.74 -8.55 57.92
CA ARG A 27 -23.88 -9.40 57.52
C ARG A 27 -25.23 -8.72 57.73
N GLN A 28 -25.33 -7.73 58.62
CA GLN A 28 -26.57 -6.99 58.88
C GLN A 28 -26.78 -5.82 57.89
N ILE A 29 -25.74 -5.40 57.17
CA ILE A 29 -25.84 -4.33 56.16
C ILE A 29 -26.21 -4.95 54.81
N SER A 30 -27.44 -4.77 54.37
CA SER A 30 -27.98 -5.39 53.14
C SER A 30 -27.49 -4.75 51.83
N HIS A 31 -26.95 -3.53 51.88
CA HIS A 31 -26.53 -2.78 50.68
C HIS A 31 -24.99 -2.79 50.50
N PRO A 32 -24.45 -3.36 49.39
CA PRO A 32 -23.00 -3.54 49.18
C PRO A 32 -22.18 -2.23 49.22
N ALA A 33 -22.77 -1.13 48.76
CA ALA A 33 -22.11 0.18 48.80
C ALA A 33 -21.95 0.74 50.23
N GLN A 34 -22.85 0.39 51.16
CA GLN A 34 -22.77 0.82 52.56
C GLN A 34 -21.78 -0.05 53.34
N GLN A 35 -21.72 -1.37 53.05
CA GLN A 35 -20.66 -2.25 53.55
C GLN A 35 -19.27 -1.71 53.18
N GLY A 36 -19.08 -1.30 51.93
CA GLY A 36 -17.81 -0.72 51.47
C GLY A 36 -17.39 0.54 52.23
N ARG A 37 -18.33 1.44 52.52
CA ARG A 37 -18.05 2.69 53.28
C ARG A 37 -17.74 2.42 54.75
N TYR A 38 -18.44 1.48 55.39
CA TYR A 38 -18.20 1.11 56.78
C TYR A 38 -16.84 0.42 56.96
N ILE A 39 -16.45 -0.47 56.03
CA ILE A 39 -15.12 -1.09 56.00
C ILE A 39 -14.02 -0.03 55.83
N GLN A 40 -14.22 0.95 54.95
CA GLN A 40 -13.25 2.04 54.77
C GLN A 40 -13.06 2.89 56.03
N ALA A 41 -14.13 3.14 56.81
CA ALA A 41 -14.05 3.89 58.06
C ALA A 41 -13.28 3.11 59.15
N LEU A 42 -13.62 1.83 59.37
CA LEU A 42 -12.91 0.93 60.30
C LEU A 42 -11.43 0.80 59.96
N VAL A 43 -11.09 0.66 58.67
CA VAL A 43 -9.69 0.51 58.26
C VAL A 43 -8.89 1.80 58.47
N LYS A 44 -9.50 2.97 58.21
CA LYS A 44 -8.85 4.27 58.38
C LYS A 44 -8.53 4.59 59.84
N GLU A 45 -9.32 4.07 60.78
CA GLU A 45 -9.17 4.30 62.21
C GLU A 45 -8.22 3.29 62.90
N TYR A 46 -8.08 2.06 62.37
CA TYR A 46 -7.38 0.97 63.07
C TYR A 46 -6.16 0.36 62.35
N LEU A 47 -5.95 0.61 61.05
CA LEU A 47 -4.75 0.18 60.30
C LEU A 47 -3.75 1.34 60.19
N THR A 48 -2.94 1.54 61.23
CA THR A 48 -1.81 2.47 61.18
C THR A 48 -0.65 1.87 60.38
N LEU A 49 0.10 2.71 59.66
CA LEU A 49 1.26 2.30 58.86
C LEU A 49 2.28 1.51 59.68
N ASP A 50 2.37 1.79 60.98
CA ASP A 50 3.26 1.13 61.94
C ASP A 50 2.99 -0.37 62.09
N LYS A 51 1.76 -0.84 61.82
CA LYS A 51 1.40 -2.26 61.85
C LYS A 51 1.60 -2.98 60.51
N ILE A 52 1.53 -2.25 59.39
CA ILE A 52 1.59 -2.84 58.04
C ILE A 52 3.01 -2.90 57.52
N ASN A 53 3.83 -1.88 57.78
CA ASN A 53 5.20 -1.80 57.27
C ASN A 53 6.07 -3.00 57.66
N PRO A 54 6.03 -3.51 58.92
CA PRO A 54 6.80 -4.71 59.30
C PRO A 54 6.38 -5.96 58.52
N ILE A 55 5.09 -6.08 58.20
CA ILE A 55 4.53 -7.21 57.44
C ILE A 55 4.96 -7.13 55.97
N LEU A 56 4.97 -5.92 55.40
CA LEU A 56 5.47 -5.69 54.04
C LEU A 56 6.97 -5.99 53.92
N GLU A 57 7.77 -5.59 54.90
CA GLU A 57 9.20 -5.90 54.94
C GLU A 57 9.48 -7.40 55.04
N LYS A 58 8.75 -8.12 55.91
CA LYS A 58 8.79 -9.59 55.96
C LYS A 58 8.47 -10.21 54.60
N SER A 59 7.40 -9.73 53.95
CA SER A 59 6.99 -10.23 52.63
C SER A 59 8.06 -9.98 51.57
N GLN A 60 8.71 -8.81 51.59
CA GLN A 60 9.80 -8.45 50.66
C GLN A 60 11.06 -9.29 50.87
N ARG A 61 11.33 -9.70 52.11
CA ARG A 61 12.41 -10.65 52.43
C ARG A 61 12.07 -12.11 52.11
N GLY A 62 10.85 -12.38 51.62
CA GLY A 62 10.41 -13.73 51.25
C GLY A 62 10.01 -14.61 52.44
N GLU A 63 9.78 -14.01 53.61
CA GLU A 63 9.36 -14.72 54.81
C GLU A 63 7.89 -15.16 54.70
N VAL A 64 7.55 -16.31 55.31
CA VAL A 64 6.18 -16.85 55.28
C VAL A 64 5.31 -16.04 56.22
N LEU A 65 4.36 -15.30 55.67
CA LEU A 65 3.36 -14.56 56.45
C LEU A 65 2.35 -15.52 57.09
N THR A 66 1.99 -15.24 58.33
CA THR A 66 0.88 -15.87 59.06
C THR A 66 -0.46 -15.56 58.39
N LEU A 67 -1.49 -16.35 58.69
CA LEU A 67 -2.83 -16.15 58.12
C LEU A 67 -3.41 -14.77 58.46
N GLU A 68 -3.12 -14.28 59.66
CA GLU A 68 -3.59 -12.98 60.16
C GLU A 68 -2.85 -11.81 59.50
N GLU A 69 -1.53 -11.92 59.32
CA GLU A 69 -0.73 -10.96 58.54
C GLU A 69 -1.17 -10.90 57.07
N ARG A 70 -1.53 -12.03 56.46
CA ARG A 70 -2.08 -12.06 55.08
C ARG A 70 -3.43 -11.36 54.99
N LYS A 71 -4.34 -11.62 55.93
CA LYS A 71 -5.66 -10.97 55.98
C LYS A 71 -5.54 -9.45 56.16
N LEU A 72 -4.59 -8.98 56.97
CA LEU A 72 -4.31 -7.56 57.15
C LEU A 72 -3.75 -6.91 55.86
N LEU A 73 -2.88 -7.62 55.13
CA LEU A 73 -2.37 -7.17 53.84
C LEU A 73 -3.48 -7.08 52.78
N ASP A 74 -4.36 -8.08 52.73
CA ASP A 74 -5.50 -8.12 51.82
C ASP A 74 -6.50 -6.98 52.11
N LEU A 75 -6.73 -6.65 53.39
CA LEU A 75 -7.55 -5.50 53.79
C LEU A 75 -6.93 -4.15 53.36
N ASP A 76 -5.62 -3.97 53.53
CA ASP A 76 -4.91 -2.75 53.08
C ASP A 76 -4.97 -2.57 51.55
N ILE A 77 -4.82 -3.68 50.81
CA ILE A 77 -4.94 -3.72 49.35
C ILE A 77 -6.37 -3.36 48.92
N TYR A 78 -7.38 -3.90 49.60
CA TYR A 78 -8.79 -3.61 49.33
C TYR A 78 -9.12 -2.12 49.53
N VAL A 79 -8.58 -1.50 50.58
CA VAL A 79 -8.85 -0.09 50.90
C VAL A 79 -8.05 0.88 50.04
N LYS A 80 -6.77 0.61 49.75
CA LYS A 80 -5.97 1.44 48.82
C LYS A 80 -6.45 1.32 47.37
N GLY A 81 -7.03 0.18 46.99
CA GLY A 81 -7.72 -0.02 45.71
C GLY A 81 -9.07 0.70 45.60
N GLY A 82 -9.64 1.15 46.72
CA GLY A 82 -10.96 1.78 46.80
C GLY A 82 -11.00 3.31 46.65
N ASN A 83 -9.86 3.99 46.51
CA ASN A 83 -9.81 5.43 46.23
C ASN A 83 -10.05 5.72 44.74
N VAL A 84 -11.26 5.43 44.27
CA VAL A 84 -11.80 5.99 43.03
C VAL A 84 -12.59 7.25 43.41
N ARG A 85 -12.12 8.41 42.96
CA ARG A 85 -12.87 9.66 43.03
C ARG A 85 -14.26 9.40 42.45
N GLY A 86 -15.29 9.63 43.26
CA GLY A 86 -16.66 9.63 42.80
C GLY A 86 -16.81 10.66 41.68
N ASN A 87 -17.17 10.18 40.50
CA ASN A 87 -17.94 10.97 39.55
C ASN A 87 -18.90 10.03 38.85
N THR A 88 -20.18 10.37 38.99
CA THR A 88 -21.33 9.67 38.44
C THR A 88 -21.36 9.79 36.90
N ASP A 89 -21.92 8.76 36.27
CA ASP A 89 -22.32 8.69 34.86
C ASP A 89 -21.24 8.58 33.77
N GLY A 90 -20.99 7.34 33.34
CA GLY A 90 -20.27 7.01 32.11
C GLY A 90 -19.51 5.68 32.22
N LYS A 91 -19.79 4.71 31.35
CA LYS A 91 -18.99 3.47 31.21
C LYS A 91 -17.51 3.84 31.05
N GLU A 92 -16.68 3.65 32.08
CA GLU A 92 -15.25 3.90 31.98
C GLU A 92 -14.62 3.02 30.89
N SER A 93 -14.10 3.65 29.83
CA SER A 93 -13.31 2.99 28.80
C SER A 93 -11.87 2.81 29.30
N TYR A 94 -11.38 1.57 29.38
CA TYR A 94 -9.98 1.27 29.70
C TYR A 94 -9.21 0.98 28.41
N SER A 95 -8.43 1.95 27.95
CA SER A 95 -7.75 1.90 26.65
C SER A 95 -6.39 1.20 26.71
N ILE A 96 -5.77 0.97 25.54
CA ILE A 96 -4.38 0.49 25.44
C ILE A 96 -3.41 1.45 26.13
N LEU A 97 -3.68 2.75 26.04
CA LEU A 97 -2.87 3.77 26.69
C LEU A 97 -2.96 3.65 28.21
N ASP A 98 -4.16 3.39 28.74
CA ASP A 98 -4.36 3.24 30.19
C ASP A 98 -3.66 1.98 30.70
N LEU A 99 -3.82 0.85 30.01
CA LEU A 99 -3.08 -0.38 30.31
C LEU A 99 -1.57 -0.14 30.39
N PHE A 100 -0.96 0.50 29.38
CA PHE A 100 0.48 0.73 29.40
C PHE A 100 0.90 1.81 30.39
N ARG A 101 0.07 2.81 30.67
CA ARG A 101 0.34 3.81 31.72
C ARG A 101 0.38 3.17 33.09
N ASP A 102 -0.57 2.30 33.39
CA ASP A 102 -0.66 1.61 34.69
C ASP A 102 0.50 0.64 34.87
N ILE A 103 0.83 -0.16 33.84
CA ILE A 103 2.04 -1.00 33.87
C ILE A 103 3.29 -0.14 34.07
N LYS A 104 3.45 0.96 33.32
CA LYS A 104 4.61 1.85 33.43
C LYS A 104 4.74 2.43 34.85
N LYS A 105 3.62 2.87 35.44
CA LYS A 105 3.57 3.45 36.78
C LYS A 105 4.03 2.44 37.82
N ASP A 106 3.49 1.22 37.80
CA ASP A 106 3.82 0.19 38.78
C ASP A 106 5.24 -0.34 38.62
N VAL A 107 5.72 -0.49 37.38
CA VAL A 107 7.14 -0.80 37.13
C VAL A 107 8.03 0.32 37.69
N SER A 108 7.67 1.59 37.48
CA SER A 108 8.49 2.71 38.01
C SER A 108 8.56 2.71 39.53
N LEU A 109 7.45 2.36 40.20
CA LEU A 109 7.38 2.22 41.65
C LEU A 109 8.27 1.07 42.15
N ILE A 110 8.20 -0.09 41.51
CA ILE A 110 9.02 -1.27 41.88
C ILE A 110 10.51 -0.98 41.71
N MET A 111 10.88 -0.24 40.67
CA MET A 111 12.27 0.04 40.34
C MET A 111 12.86 1.26 41.07
N GLY A 112 12.04 1.98 41.85
CA GLY A 112 12.45 3.24 42.48
C GLY A 112 12.92 4.31 41.49
N SER A 113 12.54 4.22 40.21
CA SER A 113 13.03 5.09 39.14
C SER A 113 12.00 5.25 38.02
N ASN A 114 12.02 6.39 37.33
CA ASN A 114 11.05 6.69 36.29
C ASN A 114 11.32 5.86 35.01
N VAL A 115 10.42 4.93 34.71
CA VAL A 115 10.50 4.09 33.51
C VAL A 115 9.71 4.75 32.38
N ASN A 116 10.35 5.02 31.24
CA ASN A 116 9.64 5.50 30.04
C ASN A 116 9.15 4.31 29.17
N PHE A 117 8.28 4.56 28.18
CA PHE A 117 7.74 3.49 27.32
C PHE A 117 8.79 2.76 26.48
N ARG A 118 9.95 3.38 26.22
CA ARG A 118 11.05 2.74 25.50
C ARG A 118 11.68 1.65 26.37
N VAL A 119 11.96 1.98 27.63
CA VAL A 119 12.48 1.06 28.64
C VAL A 119 11.46 -0.03 28.94
N LEU A 120 10.17 0.32 29.12
CA LEU A 120 9.10 -0.67 29.31
C LEU A 120 9.05 -1.69 28.16
N SER A 121 9.14 -1.20 26.92
CA SER A 121 9.07 -2.02 25.71
C SER A 121 10.18 -3.08 25.64
N ILE A 122 11.44 -2.67 25.87
CA ILE A 122 12.59 -3.58 25.74
C ILE A 122 12.74 -4.43 27.01
N ASN A 123 12.82 -3.80 28.18
CA ASN A 123 13.32 -4.45 29.38
C ASN A 123 12.27 -5.29 30.11
N TYR A 124 10.98 -4.92 29.99
CA TYR A 124 9.90 -5.56 30.74
C TYR A 124 8.93 -6.34 29.87
N LEU A 125 8.73 -5.89 28.62
CA LEU A 125 7.87 -6.57 27.64
C LEU A 125 8.67 -7.37 26.59
N MET A 126 10.00 -7.36 26.71
CA MET A 126 10.95 -8.13 25.88
C MET A 126 10.73 -7.95 24.38
N LYS A 127 10.50 -6.71 23.94
CA LYS A 127 10.28 -6.39 22.53
C LYS A 127 11.58 -5.98 21.86
N LYS A 128 11.76 -6.44 20.62
CA LYS A 128 12.92 -6.11 19.79
C LYS A 128 13.06 -4.61 19.50
N SER A 129 11.97 -3.85 19.53
CA SER A 129 11.96 -2.42 19.24
C SER A 129 11.59 -1.59 20.47
N LYS A 130 12.37 -0.53 20.73
CA LYS A 130 12.06 0.50 21.74
C LYS A 130 10.80 1.32 21.43
N TRP A 131 10.32 1.30 20.19
CA TRP A 131 9.15 2.06 19.76
C TRP A 131 7.85 1.27 19.79
N TYR A 132 7.92 -0.04 20.05
CA TYR A 132 6.79 -0.94 19.90
C TYR A 132 5.57 -0.53 20.74
N VAL A 133 5.77 -0.21 22.03
CA VAL A 133 4.67 0.26 22.90
C VAL A 133 4.10 1.60 22.42
N ASN A 134 4.95 2.54 22.01
CA ASN A 134 4.51 3.83 21.48
C ASN A 134 3.70 3.67 20.18
N ASP A 135 4.11 2.76 19.29
CA ASP A 135 3.37 2.47 18.06
C ASP A 135 1.97 1.91 18.37
N LEU A 136 1.83 1.06 19.39
CA LEU A 136 0.53 0.54 19.83
C LEU A 136 -0.36 1.64 20.41
N ILE A 137 0.21 2.52 21.23
CA ILE A 137 -0.49 3.69 21.77
C ILE A 137 -0.96 4.61 20.64
N LEU A 138 -0.08 4.91 19.67
CA LEU A 138 -0.43 5.75 18.52
C LEU A 138 -1.52 5.12 17.65
N ARG A 139 -1.50 3.80 17.46
CA ARG A 139 -2.59 3.07 16.77
C ARG A 139 -3.91 3.20 17.53
N SER A 140 -3.90 3.00 18.84
CA SER A 140 -5.10 3.14 19.69
C SER A 140 -5.66 4.56 19.69
N LYS A 141 -4.80 5.59 19.66
CA LYS A 141 -5.24 6.98 19.55
C LYS A 141 -5.89 7.29 18.19
N ARG A 142 -5.42 6.66 17.11
CA ARG A 142 -5.96 6.82 15.75
C ARG A 142 -7.24 6.02 15.52
N ASP A 143 -7.34 4.86 16.17
CA ASP A 143 -8.51 3.99 16.12
C ASP A 143 -8.91 3.60 17.56
N PRO A 144 -9.91 4.29 18.15
CA PRO A 144 -10.41 3.98 19.49
C PRO A 144 -10.93 2.55 19.66
N SER A 145 -11.23 1.85 18.55
CA SER A 145 -11.65 0.44 18.56
C SER A 145 -10.50 -0.54 18.44
N TYR A 146 -9.26 -0.07 18.28
CA TYR A 146 -8.08 -0.92 18.21
C TYR A 146 -7.83 -1.58 19.57
N THR A 147 -7.94 -2.91 19.59
CA THR A 147 -7.68 -3.73 20.77
C THR A 147 -6.44 -4.61 20.58
N LEU A 148 -5.89 -5.08 21.69
CA LEU A 148 -4.75 -5.99 21.68
C LEU A 148 -5.28 -7.41 21.50
N LYS A 149 -4.66 -8.18 20.62
CA LYS A 149 -4.97 -9.61 20.51
C LYS A 149 -4.67 -10.30 21.84
N ILE A 150 -5.51 -11.25 22.24
CA ILE A 150 -5.31 -12.07 23.46
C ILE A 150 -3.92 -12.71 23.49
N SER A 151 -3.43 -13.21 22.35
CA SER A 151 -2.07 -13.78 22.25
C SER A 151 -0.96 -12.78 22.55
N MET A 152 -1.16 -11.49 22.25
CA MET A 152 -0.23 -10.43 22.58
C MET A 152 -0.27 -10.08 24.07
N LEU A 153 -1.46 -9.98 24.66
CA LEU A 153 -1.63 -9.79 26.11
C LEU A 153 -0.93 -10.90 26.90
N ASN A 154 -1.19 -12.16 26.54
CA ASN A 154 -0.56 -13.31 27.17
C ASN A 154 0.97 -13.32 26.99
N ALA A 155 1.49 -12.78 25.89
CA ALA A 155 2.93 -12.62 25.71
C ALA A 155 3.50 -11.54 26.66
N TYR A 156 2.78 -10.46 26.90
CA TYR A 156 3.21 -9.40 27.82
C TYR A 156 3.20 -9.88 29.27
N GLU A 157 2.18 -10.63 29.66
CA GLU A 157 2.09 -11.24 31.00
C GLU A 157 3.24 -12.20 31.24
N ARG A 158 3.59 -13.03 30.24
CA ARG A 158 4.75 -13.92 30.34
C ARG A 158 6.05 -13.13 30.51
N SER A 159 6.25 -12.07 29.73
CA SER A 159 7.44 -11.21 29.87
C SER A 159 7.51 -10.56 31.25
N LEU A 160 6.40 -10.02 31.77
CA LEU A 160 6.37 -9.42 33.11
C LEU A 160 6.62 -10.44 34.22
N ARG A 161 6.03 -11.63 34.14
CA ARG A 161 6.31 -12.72 35.09
C ARG A 161 7.76 -13.17 35.06
N GLN A 162 8.36 -13.19 33.87
CA GLN A 162 9.77 -13.56 33.69
C GLN A 162 10.71 -12.50 34.29
N VAL A 163 10.41 -11.21 34.10
CA VAL A 163 11.29 -10.12 34.52
C VAL A 163 11.11 -9.75 36.00
N LEU A 164 9.88 -9.75 36.50
CA LEU A 164 9.54 -9.30 37.86
C LEU A 164 9.21 -10.45 38.82
N GLY A 165 9.14 -11.69 38.33
CA GLY A 165 8.68 -12.83 39.12
C GLY A 165 7.16 -12.95 39.20
N ASN A 166 6.68 -14.16 39.46
CA ASN A 166 5.25 -14.46 39.45
C ASN A 166 4.49 -13.77 40.59
N ASN A 167 5.08 -13.67 41.80
CA ASN A 167 4.40 -13.06 42.95
C ASN A 167 4.11 -11.57 42.72
N ILE A 168 5.10 -10.81 42.23
CA ILE A 168 4.95 -9.39 41.90
C ILE A 168 3.93 -9.21 40.77
N TYR A 169 3.99 -10.07 39.74
CA TYR A 169 2.98 -10.07 38.67
C TYR A 169 1.54 -10.22 39.20
N GLN A 170 1.31 -11.22 40.06
CA GLN A 170 -0.01 -11.51 40.61
C GLN A 170 -0.55 -10.34 41.44
N LEU A 171 0.31 -9.73 42.27
CA LEU A 171 -0.07 -8.66 43.19
C LEU A 171 -0.29 -7.31 42.49
N LYS A 172 0.54 -6.95 41.50
CA LYS A 172 0.53 -5.60 40.91
C LYS A 172 -0.10 -5.53 39.52
N PHE A 173 0.07 -6.56 38.69
CA PHE A 173 -0.21 -6.44 37.26
C PHE A 173 -1.45 -7.22 36.81
N LYS A 174 -1.78 -8.36 37.46
CA LYS A 174 -2.91 -9.21 37.05
C LYS A 174 -4.22 -8.43 36.91
N GLY A 175 -4.51 -7.52 37.83
CA GLY A 175 -5.70 -6.68 37.80
C GLY A 175 -5.83 -5.83 36.52
N PHE A 176 -4.72 -5.26 36.03
CA PHE A 176 -4.73 -4.46 34.80
C PHE A 176 -5.05 -5.30 33.57
N PHE A 177 -4.47 -6.51 33.49
CA PHE A 177 -4.71 -7.43 32.37
C PHE A 177 -6.13 -7.99 32.41
N ASP A 178 -6.66 -8.33 33.59
CA ASP A 178 -8.03 -8.80 33.74
C ASP A 178 -9.05 -7.69 33.44
N LYS A 179 -8.80 -6.45 33.90
CA LYS A 179 -9.61 -5.27 33.55
C LYS A 179 -9.63 -5.03 32.04
N TYR A 180 -8.46 -5.08 31.39
CA TYR A 180 -8.36 -4.95 29.93
C TYR A 180 -9.04 -6.12 29.19
N ARG A 181 -8.89 -7.34 29.71
CA ARG A 181 -9.57 -8.53 29.18
C ARG A 181 -11.07 -8.34 29.19
N CYS A 182 -11.70 -8.01 30.31
CA CYS A 182 -13.15 -7.82 30.41
C CYS A 182 -13.71 -6.86 29.34
N ILE A 183 -12.94 -5.85 28.94
CA ILE A 183 -13.32 -4.91 27.88
C ILE A 183 -13.03 -5.49 26.48
N SER A 184 -11.90 -6.19 26.31
CA SER A 184 -11.52 -6.88 25.06
C SER A 184 -12.26 -8.21 24.80
N SER A 185 -12.91 -8.79 25.82
CA SER A 185 -13.70 -10.02 25.79
C SER A 185 -15.01 -9.87 25.02
N ASN A 186 -15.37 -8.63 24.65
CA ASN A 186 -16.31 -8.36 23.56
C ASN A 186 -15.74 -8.74 22.17
N GLY A 187 -14.59 -9.43 22.14
CA GLY A 187 -13.87 -9.91 20.97
C GLY A 187 -13.21 -8.78 20.18
N PRO A 188 -12.31 -9.08 19.23
CA PRO A 188 -12.28 -8.26 18.04
C PRO A 188 -13.70 -8.37 17.48
N THR A 189 -14.48 -7.31 17.62
CA THR A 189 -15.73 -7.19 16.89
C THR A 189 -15.40 -7.62 15.47
N LEU A 190 -16.14 -8.60 14.92
CA LEU A 190 -16.34 -8.69 13.48
C LEU A 190 -16.30 -7.26 12.98
N ILE A 191 -15.42 -6.92 12.03
CA ILE A 191 -15.38 -5.56 11.50
C ILE A 191 -16.75 -5.38 10.85
N LYS A 192 -17.68 -4.86 11.65
CA LYS A 192 -19.07 -4.67 11.30
C LYS A 192 -19.04 -3.39 10.52
N HIS A 193 -19.32 -3.52 9.24
CA HIS A 193 -19.66 -2.41 8.38
C HIS A 193 -21.19 -2.38 8.43
N PRO A 194 -21.79 -1.59 9.36
CA PRO A 194 -23.24 -1.65 9.60
C PRO A 194 -24.05 -1.27 8.37
N ASN A 195 -23.48 -0.48 7.47
CA ASN A 195 -24.12 -0.06 6.24
C ASN A 195 -23.73 -0.91 5.02
N LEU A 196 -22.97 -1.99 5.22
CA LEU A 196 -22.53 -2.84 4.12
C LEU A 196 -23.71 -3.32 3.29
N ILE A 197 -23.64 -3.08 1.98
CA ILE A 197 -24.64 -3.54 1.02
C ILE A 197 -24.42 -5.05 0.79
N SER A 198 -25.04 -5.89 1.61
CA SER A 198 -24.82 -7.34 1.62
C SER A 198 -25.29 -8.06 0.35
N ASP A 199 -26.17 -7.45 -0.45
CA ASP A 199 -26.71 -7.98 -1.71
C ASP A 199 -26.02 -7.45 -2.97
N TYR A 200 -24.94 -6.67 -2.83
CA TYR A 200 -24.22 -6.04 -3.94
C TYR A 200 -23.82 -7.03 -5.05
N PHE A 201 -23.40 -8.24 -4.67
CA PHE A 201 -22.97 -9.29 -5.59
C PHE A 201 -24.04 -10.36 -5.88
N GLN A 202 -25.29 -10.18 -5.43
CA GLN A 202 -26.36 -11.15 -5.66
C GLN A 202 -26.61 -11.37 -7.16
N ILE A 203 -26.58 -10.29 -7.93
CA ILE A 203 -26.69 -10.28 -9.40
C ILE A 203 -25.69 -9.26 -9.92
N ILE A 204 -24.90 -9.67 -10.92
CA ILE A 204 -24.01 -8.78 -11.68
C ILE A 204 -24.76 -8.30 -12.92
N ASP A 205 -25.44 -7.16 -12.79
CA ASP A 205 -26.32 -6.55 -13.79
C ASP A 205 -25.83 -5.16 -14.25
N THR A 206 -24.73 -4.67 -13.69
CA THR A 206 -24.13 -3.38 -14.01
C THR A 206 -22.64 -3.52 -14.23
N LYS A 207 -22.09 -2.66 -15.09
CA LYS A 207 -20.64 -2.61 -15.37
C LYS A 207 -19.83 -2.40 -14.09
N ASP A 208 -20.37 -1.63 -13.14
CA ASP A 208 -19.75 -1.37 -11.83
C ASP A 208 -19.58 -2.65 -10.99
N LYS A 209 -20.65 -3.42 -10.84
CA LYS A 209 -20.61 -4.68 -10.11
C LYS A 209 -19.65 -5.68 -10.78
N ALA A 210 -19.66 -5.73 -12.11
CA ALA A 210 -18.78 -6.60 -12.88
C ALA A 210 -17.31 -6.19 -12.77
N TYR A 211 -17.02 -4.88 -12.84
CA TYR A 211 -15.70 -4.31 -12.61
C TYR A 211 -15.16 -4.70 -11.23
N TRP A 212 -15.97 -4.52 -10.17
CA TRP A 212 -15.55 -4.93 -8.84
C TRP A 212 -15.34 -6.43 -8.70
N PHE A 213 -16.17 -7.26 -9.33
CA PHE A 213 -15.97 -8.70 -9.34
C PHE A 213 -14.61 -9.08 -9.95
N GLY A 214 -14.27 -8.49 -11.10
CA GLY A 214 -12.97 -8.66 -11.75
C GLY A 214 -11.78 -8.19 -10.89
N TRP A 215 -11.92 -7.02 -10.26
CA TRP A 215 -10.90 -6.50 -9.36
C TRP A 215 -10.72 -7.37 -8.11
N LEU A 216 -11.79 -7.90 -7.54
CA LEU A 216 -11.72 -8.87 -6.44
C LEU A 216 -11.02 -10.16 -6.88
N LEU A 217 -11.25 -10.63 -8.11
CA LEU A 217 -10.55 -11.81 -8.66
C LEU A 217 -9.04 -11.61 -8.72
N ALA A 218 -8.54 -10.38 -8.84
CA ALA A 218 -7.13 -10.06 -8.71
C ALA A 218 -6.71 -9.94 -7.23
N GLU A 219 -7.29 -9.00 -6.49
CA GLU A 219 -6.75 -8.48 -5.22
C GLU A 219 -7.29 -9.14 -3.94
N ALA A 220 -8.47 -9.76 -4.00
CA ALA A 220 -9.19 -10.20 -2.79
C ALA A 220 -8.92 -11.66 -2.44
N THR A 221 -8.98 -12.00 -1.16
CA THR A 221 -8.99 -13.40 -0.70
C THR A 221 -10.24 -13.65 0.12
N LEU A 222 -10.98 -14.70 -0.25
CA LEU A 222 -12.15 -15.17 0.46
C LEU A 222 -11.79 -16.35 1.37
N SER A 223 -12.11 -16.27 2.66
CA SER A 223 -11.73 -17.31 3.62
C SER A 223 -12.43 -18.65 3.33
N SER A 224 -11.66 -19.74 3.36
CA SER A 224 -12.22 -21.10 3.38
C SER A 224 -12.90 -21.41 4.71
N ARG A 225 -12.41 -20.83 5.81
CA ARG A 225 -12.93 -20.99 7.17
C ARG A 225 -13.59 -19.68 7.61
N GLY A 226 -14.91 -19.57 7.41
CA GLY A 226 -15.71 -18.39 7.76
C GLY A 226 -16.02 -17.43 6.60
N ASN A 227 -16.63 -16.28 6.92
CA ASN A 227 -17.26 -15.37 5.94
C ASN A 227 -16.41 -14.16 5.57
N LYS A 228 -15.11 -14.26 5.82
CA LYS A 228 -14.21 -13.12 5.75
C LYS A 228 -13.68 -12.90 4.34
N LEU A 229 -13.85 -11.68 3.84
CA LEU A 229 -13.19 -11.18 2.65
C LEU A 229 -12.03 -10.26 3.07
N SER A 230 -10.89 -10.36 2.42
CA SER A 230 -9.69 -9.56 2.71
C SER A 230 -9.08 -9.04 1.42
N ILE A 231 -8.84 -7.74 1.32
CA ILE A 231 -8.22 -7.08 0.17
C ILE A 231 -6.95 -6.40 0.67
N SER A 232 -5.84 -6.49 -0.07
CA SER A 232 -4.56 -5.91 0.33
C SER A 232 -3.85 -5.31 -0.88
N ILE A 233 -3.90 -3.99 -1.03
CA ILE A 233 -3.41 -3.28 -2.22
C ILE A 233 -2.22 -2.37 -1.93
N SER A 234 -1.47 -1.97 -2.96
CA SER A 234 -0.47 -0.90 -2.85
C SER A 234 -1.13 0.43 -2.47
N ILE A 235 -0.36 1.30 -1.81
CA ILE A 235 -0.81 2.67 -1.54
C ILE A 235 -1.04 3.47 -2.82
N ASP A 236 -0.34 3.13 -3.90
CA ASP A 236 -0.49 3.78 -5.22
C ASP A 236 -1.87 3.56 -5.83
N ASP A 237 -2.59 2.52 -5.37
CA ASP A 237 -3.92 2.13 -5.84
C ASP A 237 -5.04 2.50 -4.86
N ILE A 238 -4.76 3.36 -3.88
CA ILE A 238 -5.71 3.78 -2.84
C ILE A 238 -7.04 4.29 -3.41
N LEU A 239 -7.02 4.88 -4.62
CA LEU A 239 -8.23 5.37 -5.28
C LEU A 239 -9.27 4.26 -5.50
N LEU A 240 -8.84 3.06 -5.89
CA LEU A 240 -9.74 1.92 -6.06
C LEU A 240 -10.35 1.49 -4.74
N LEU A 241 -9.54 1.41 -3.69
CA LEU A 241 -10.06 1.05 -2.37
C LEU A 241 -11.08 2.07 -1.87
N LYS A 242 -10.86 3.38 -2.10
CA LYS A 242 -11.85 4.42 -1.75
C LYS A 242 -13.15 4.27 -2.54
N ARG A 243 -13.06 4.06 -3.86
CA ARG A 243 -14.24 3.83 -4.71
C ARG A 243 -15.00 2.57 -4.28
N PHE A 244 -14.29 1.47 -4.05
CA PHE A 244 -14.90 0.21 -3.55
C PHE A 244 -15.56 0.37 -2.19
N ILE A 245 -14.93 1.11 -1.27
CA ILE A 245 -15.49 1.42 0.04
C ILE A 245 -16.80 2.19 -0.11
N ASN A 246 -16.85 3.18 -1.00
CA ASN A 246 -18.07 3.95 -1.24
C ASN A 246 -19.15 3.10 -1.90
N ASP A 247 -18.82 2.34 -2.95
CA ASP A 247 -19.79 1.55 -3.73
C ASP A 247 -20.44 0.42 -2.90
N LEU A 248 -19.75 -0.12 -1.88
CA LEU A 248 -20.29 -1.13 -0.96
C LEU A 248 -20.75 -0.57 0.40
N ASP A 249 -20.69 0.75 0.57
CA ASP A 249 -20.94 1.48 1.83
C ASP A 249 -20.21 0.86 3.05
N LEU A 250 -18.92 0.59 2.83
CA LEU A 250 -18.03 0.14 3.89
C LEU A 250 -17.64 1.35 4.75
N ASN A 251 -17.59 1.16 6.08
CA ASN A 251 -16.98 2.15 6.97
C ASN A 251 -15.52 2.51 6.55
N PRO A 252 -15.25 3.76 6.11
CA PRO A 252 -13.94 4.18 5.61
C PRO A 252 -12.87 4.23 6.70
N LYS A 253 -13.24 4.20 7.99
CA LYS A 253 -12.28 4.19 9.12
C LYS A 253 -11.70 2.81 9.41
N LYS A 254 -12.07 1.77 8.65
CA LYS A 254 -11.79 0.36 8.98
C LYS A 254 -10.80 -0.34 8.03
N TYR A 255 -9.92 0.39 7.36
CA TYR A 255 -8.77 -0.19 6.66
C TYR A 255 -7.48 -0.10 7.50
N GLU A 256 -6.65 -1.13 7.41
CA GLU A 256 -5.35 -1.24 8.08
C GLU A 256 -4.23 -0.71 7.18
N PHE A 257 -3.35 0.14 7.71
CA PHE A 257 -2.10 0.51 7.05
C PHE A 257 -1.00 -0.48 7.40
N ASN A 258 -0.37 -1.07 6.39
CA ASN A 258 0.72 -2.03 6.53
C ASN A 258 2.00 -1.47 5.92
N ARG A 259 3.05 -1.43 6.75
CA ARG A 259 4.41 -1.08 6.33
C ARG A 259 5.28 -2.33 6.40
N ARG A 260 5.82 -2.77 5.26
CA ARG A 260 6.77 -3.90 5.18
C ARG A 260 8.14 -3.38 4.77
N PHE A 261 9.19 -3.78 5.48
CA PHE A 261 10.57 -3.52 5.05
C PHE A 261 11.03 -4.67 4.15
N ASN A 262 11.64 -4.34 3.01
CA ASN A 262 12.25 -5.31 2.11
C ASN A 262 13.76 -5.28 2.30
N ASN A 263 14.31 -6.40 2.79
CA ASN A 263 15.73 -6.51 3.11
C ASN A 263 16.63 -6.45 1.86
N LYS A 264 16.15 -6.84 0.66
CA LYS A 264 16.96 -6.83 -0.57
C LYS A 264 17.08 -5.44 -1.19
N THR A 265 15.99 -4.67 -1.17
CA THR A 265 15.97 -3.33 -1.78
C THR A 265 16.29 -2.23 -0.77
N GLY A 266 16.27 -2.53 0.53
CA GLY A 266 16.41 -1.54 1.60
C GLY A 266 15.22 -0.56 1.67
N LYS A 267 14.10 -0.87 1.00
CA LYS A 267 12.94 0.03 0.87
C LYS A 267 11.76 -0.42 1.73
N PHE A 268 11.00 0.56 2.19
CA PHE A 268 9.68 0.31 2.78
C PHE A 268 8.62 0.23 1.69
N TYR A 269 7.77 -0.78 1.78
CA TYR A 269 6.57 -0.95 0.97
C TYR A 269 5.36 -0.67 1.83
N TYR A 270 4.45 0.14 1.31
CA TYR A 270 3.24 0.56 1.98
C TYR A 270 2.04 -0.06 1.27
N SER A 271 1.18 -0.69 2.06
CA SER A 271 -0.04 -1.31 1.56
C SER A 271 -1.20 -0.99 2.48
N LEU A 272 -2.39 -0.96 1.90
CA LEU A 272 -3.65 -0.81 2.62
C LEU A 272 -4.37 -2.13 2.60
N ARG A 273 -4.98 -2.49 3.72
CA ARG A 273 -5.72 -3.74 3.84
C ARG A 273 -7.08 -3.51 4.45
N ILE A 274 -8.13 -3.87 3.74
CA ILE A 274 -9.49 -3.91 4.29
C ILE A 274 -9.92 -5.36 4.51
N LYS A 275 -10.67 -5.59 5.59
CA LYS A 275 -11.24 -6.89 5.92
C LYS A 275 -12.65 -6.67 6.43
N PHE A 276 -13.58 -7.44 5.90
CA PHE A 276 -14.95 -7.48 6.42
C PHE A 276 -15.46 -8.90 6.38
N SER A 277 -16.60 -9.15 6.99
CA SER A 277 -17.19 -10.50 7.04
C SER A 277 -18.68 -10.40 6.85
N ASP A 278 -19.17 -11.06 5.80
CA ASP A 278 -20.58 -11.08 5.43
C ASP A 278 -20.91 -12.42 4.77
N ASN A 279 -21.93 -13.10 5.29
CA ASN A 279 -22.31 -14.44 4.83
C ASN A 279 -22.99 -14.42 3.46
N LYS A 280 -23.71 -13.33 3.14
CA LYS A 280 -24.44 -13.20 1.89
C LYS A 280 -23.48 -12.88 0.75
N ILE A 281 -22.59 -11.89 0.92
CA ILE A 281 -21.52 -11.59 -0.04
C ILE A 281 -20.66 -12.83 -0.30
N LYS A 282 -20.27 -13.59 0.73
CA LYS A 282 -19.51 -14.83 0.53
C LYS A 282 -20.29 -15.81 -0.35
N ARG A 283 -21.56 -16.08 -0.04
CA ARG A 283 -22.39 -17.02 -0.82
C ARG A 283 -22.54 -16.55 -2.26
N ASP A 284 -22.82 -15.27 -2.46
CA ASP A 284 -23.08 -14.70 -3.77
C ASP A 284 -21.81 -14.74 -4.64
N LEU A 285 -20.65 -14.37 -4.08
CA LEU A 285 -19.36 -14.51 -4.78
C LEU A 285 -19.04 -15.98 -5.12
N VAL A 286 -19.27 -16.92 -4.21
CA VAL A 286 -19.03 -18.36 -4.48
C VAL A 286 -19.96 -18.87 -5.59
N LYS A 287 -21.23 -18.45 -5.60
CA LYS A 287 -22.18 -18.79 -6.68
C LYS A 287 -21.72 -18.26 -8.04
N LEU A 288 -21.09 -17.09 -8.07
CA LEU A 288 -20.47 -16.51 -9.27
C LEU A 288 -19.13 -17.18 -9.66
N GLY A 289 -18.70 -18.23 -8.95
CA GLY A 289 -17.46 -18.95 -9.25
C GLY A 289 -16.21 -18.39 -8.58
N PHE A 290 -16.34 -17.49 -7.59
CA PHE A 290 -15.20 -16.98 -6.84
C PHE A 290 -14.61 -18.07 -5.91
N PRO A 291 -13.34 -18.47 -6.08
CA PRO A 291 -12.73 -19.53 -5.27
C PRO A 291 -12.45 -19.09 -3.83
N THR A 292 -12.52 -20.04 -2.88
CA THR A 292 -12.18 -19.82 -1.47
C THR A 292 -10.77 -20.31 -1.14
N GLY A 293 -10.11 -19.69 -0.16
CA GLY A 293 -8.77 -20.07 0.28
C GLY A 293 -7.67 -19.62 -0.69
N LYS A 294 -6.71 -20.52 -0.99
CA LYS A 294 -5.62 -20.24 -1.94
C LYS A 294 -6.17 -20.24 -3.36
N LYS A 295 -6.58 -19.07 -3.84
CA LYS A 295 -7.29 -18.93 -5.12
C LYS A 295 -6.44 -18.90 -6.38
N SER A 296 -5.17 -18.50 -6.30
CA SER A 296 -4.47 -17.97 -7.48
C SER A 296 -4.37 -18.95 -8.67
N HIS A 297 -4.42 -20.26 -8.43
CA HIS A 297 -4.40 -21.30 -9.47
C HIS A 297 -5.78 -21.82 -9.87
N LEU A 298 -6.85 -21.38 -9.19
CA LEU A 298 -8.21 -21.91 -9.30
C LEU A 298 -9.18 -20.95 -9.99
N ILE A 299 -8.81 -19.68 -10.14
CA ILE A 299 -9.69 -18.69 -10.79
C ILE A 299 -9.99 -19.09 -12.24
N ARG A 300 -11.22 -18.81 -12.67
CA ARG A 300 -11.74 -18.94 -14.04
C ARG A 300 -12.36 -17.59 -14.43
N PHE A 301 -12.35 -17.26 -15.72
CA PHE A 301 -13.00 -16.03 -16.15
C PHE A 301 -14.53 -16.24 -16.10
N PRO A 302 -15.31 -15.34 -15.49
CA PRO A 302 -16.75 -15.50 -15.40
C PRO A 302 -17.39 -15.34 -16.79
N SER A 303 -18.54 -15.99 -16.99
CA SER A 303 -19.41 -15.71 -18.13
C SER A 303 -20.61 -14.92 -17.62
N PHE A 304 -20.90 -13.79 -18.27
CA PHE A 304 -22.11 -13.01 -18.03
C PHE A 304 -23.00 -13.02 -19.27
N SER A 305 -24.26 -12.63 -19.09
CA SER A 305 -25.23 -12.55 -20.21
C SER A 305 -24.94 -11.40 -21.16
N ASP A 306 -24.30 -10.34 -20.68
CA ASP A 306 -23.96 -9.14 -21.45
C ASP A 306 -22.42 -9.03 -21.63
N PRO A 307 -21.91 -8.99 -22.87
CA PRO A 307 -20.50 -8.77 -23.17
C PRO A 307 -19.90 -7.52 -22.53
N SER A 308 -20.70 -6.46 -22.32
CA SER A 308 -20.24 -5.23 -21.67
C SER A 308 -19.84 -5.45 -20.20
N LEU A 309 -20.49 -6.39 -19.52
CA LEU A 309 -20.16 -6.80 -18.15
C LEU A 309 -18.87 -7.61 -18.12
N GLU A 310 -18.63 -8.46 -19.12
CA GLU A 310 -17.41 -9.24 -19.23
C GLU A 310 -16.21 -8.31 -19.50
N MET A 311 -16.37 -7.32 -20.38
CA MET A 311 -15.37 -6.26 -20.56
C MET A 311 -15.11 -5.49 -19.27
N ALA A 312 -16.16 -5.14 -18.52
CA ALA A 312 -16.04 -4.51 -17.21
C ALA A 312 -15.23 -5.35 -16.22
N CYS A 313 -15.53 -6.63 -16.13
CA CYS A 313 -14.79 -7.58 -15.29
C CYS A 313 -13.34 -7.73 -15.72
N LEU A 314 -13.04 -7.84 -17.02
CA LEU A 314 -11.66 -7.92 -17.50
C LEU A 314 -10.88 -6.64 -17.17
N MET A 315 -11.49 -5.46 -17.29
CA MET A 315 -10.84 -4.21 -16.92
C MET A 315 -10.57 -4.11 -15.41
N GLY A 316 -11.53 -4.54 -14.58
CA GLY A 316 -11.32 -4.62 -13.13
C GLY A 316 -10.17 -5.55 -12.75
N PHE A 317 -10.07 -6.69 -13.44
CA PHE A 317 -8.94 -7.61 -13.25
C PHE A 317 -7.61 -6.98 -13.69
N PHE A 318 -7.58 -6.27 -14.83
CA PHE A 318 -6.40 -5.54 -15.30
C PHE A 318 -5.95 -4.47 -14.28
N ASP A 319 -6.89 -3.77 -13.66
CA ASP A 319 -6.56 -2.77 -12.65
C ASP A 319 -5.98 -3.35 -11.37
N GLY A 320 -6.25 -4.63 -11.07
CA GLY A 320 -5.49 -5.37 -10.07
C GLY A 320 -4.16 -5.88 -10.61
N ASP A 321 -4.20 -6.90 -11.48
CA ASP A 321 -3.06 -7.73 -11.87
C ASP A 321 -2.54 -7.47 -13.31
N GLY A 322 -2.87 -6.30 -13.88
CA GLY A 322 -2.41 -5.84 -15.19
C GLY A 322 -1.31 -4.77 -15.13
N SER A 323 -0.55 -4.64 -16.23
CA SER A 323 0.52 -3.66 -16.37
C SER A 323 0.74 -3.21 -17.82
N HIS A 324 1.50 -2.13 -17.99
CA HIS A 324 2.05 -1.67 -19.26
C HIS A 324 3.57 -1.89 -19.37
N SER A 325 4.13 -2.89 -18.68
CA SER A 325 5.57 -3.04 -18.44
C SER A 325 6.44 -3.02 -19.71
N THR A 326 5.93 -3.51 -20.84
CA THR A 326 6.62 -3.54 -22.14
C THR A 326 6.00 -2.57 -23.16
N GLY A 327 5.23 -1.58 -22.69
CA GLY A 327 4.45 -0.70 -23.56
C GLY A 327 3.25 -1.41 -24.20
N SER A 328 2.81 -2.55 -23.67
CA SER A 328 1.61 -3.30 -24.12
C SER A 328 0.71 -3.61 -22.91
N PRO A 329 -0.62 -3.72 -23.08
CA PRO A 329 -1.53 -4.04 -21.98
C PRO A 329 -1.45 -5.55 -21.69
N ILE A 330 -0.76 -5.90 -20.61
CA ILE A 330 -0.54 -7.29 -20.20
C ILE A 330 -1.27 -7.56 -18.89
N ILE A 331 -1.99 -8.68 -18.81
CA ILE A 331 -2.50 -9.24 -17.55
C ILE A 331 -1.63 -10.42 -17.09
N TYR A 332 -1.50 -10.57 -15.78
CA TYR A 332 -0.79 -11.68 -15.15
C TYR A 332 -1.76 -12.54 -14.35
N SER A 333 -1.52 -13.85 -14.32
CA SER A 333 -2.30 -14.79 -13.50
C SER A 333 -1.52 -16.06 -13.21
N LYS A 334 -1.76 -16.68 -12.06
CA LYS A 334 -1.23 -18.04 -11.76
C LYS A 334 -2.14 -19.16 -12.27
N SER A 335 -3.32 -18.81 -12.78
CA SER A 335 -4.25 -19.73 -13.43
C SER A 335 -4.13 -19.55 -14.94
N GLU A 336 -3.49 -20.51 -15.60
CA GLU A 336 -3.45 -20.57 -17.06
C GLU A 336 -4.87 -20.70 -17.64
N LYS A 337 -5.74 -21.47 -16.95
CA LYS A 337 -7.14 -21.67 -17.35
C LYS A 337 -7.90 -20.34 -17.43
N PHE A 338 -7.68 -19.43 -16.47
CA PHE A 338 -8.27 -18.09 -16.52
C PHE A 338 -7.86 -17.33 -17.79
N LEU A 339 -6.57 -17.35 -18.15
CA LEU A 339 -6.10 -16.66 -19.36
C LEU A 339 -6.62 -17.32 -20.64
N ARG A 340 -6.77 -18.65 -20.65
CA ARG A 340 -7.40 -19.37 -21.77
C ARG A 340 -8.88 -19.01 -21.92
N ASP A 341 -9.61 -18.89 -20.81
CA ASP A 341 -11.00 -18.43 -20.85
C ASP A 341 -11.07 -17.01 -21.45
N VAL A 342 -10.16 -16.10 -21.06
CA VAL A 342 -10.07 -14.74 -21.62
C VAL A 342 -9.73 -14.76 -23.12
N ILE A 343 -8.80 -15.61 -23.56
CA ILE A 343 -8.48 -15.78 -25.00
C ILE A 343 -9.72 -16.21 -25.78
N CYS A 344 -10.41 -17.25 -25.34
CA CYS A 344 -11.59 -17.75 -26.02
C CYS A 344 -12.71 -16.72 -26.04
N LYS A 345 -12.89 -15.98 -24.93
CA LYS A 345 -14.00 -15.03 -24.78
C LYS A 345 -13.83 -13.78 -25.65
N PHE A 346 -12.61 -13.28 -25.78
CA PHE A 346 -12.32 -12.02 -26.50
C PHE A 346 -11.57 -12.23 -27.81
N GLU A 347 -11.50 -13.49 -28.28
CA GLU A 347 -10.86 -13.88 -29.55
C GLU A 347 -9.42 -13.34 -29.68
N ILE A 348 -8.67 -13.40 -28.58
CA ILE A 348 -7.31 -12.84 -28.52
C ILE A 348 -6.36 -13.77 -29.28
N VAL A 349 -5.67 -13.22 -30.28
CA VAL A 349 -4.68 -13.95 -31.09
C VAL A 349 -3.34 -14.17 -30.39
N ASN A 350 -3.07 -13.44 -29.31
CA ASN A 350 -1.82 -13.52 -28.56
C ASN A 350 -1.75 -14.79 -27.70
N GLU A 351 -0.59 -15.43 -27.69
CA GLU A 351 -0.32 -16.60 -26.86
C GLU A 351 -0.03 -16.25 -25.40
N ILE A 352 -0.29 -17.22 -24.52
CA ILE A 352 0.08 -17.14 -23.10
C ILE A 352 1.57 -17.39 -22.96
N SER A 353 2.27 -16.50 -22.26
CA SER A 353 3.69 -16.67 -21.93
C SER A 353 3.88 -17.05 -20.47
N LEU A 354 4.61 -18.15 -20.21
CA LEU A 354 5.05 -18.56 -18.88
C LEU A 354 6.17 -17.63 -18.38
N GLN A 355 6.07 -17.24 -17.12
CA GLN A 355 6.99 -16.35 -16.43
C GLN A 355 7.44 -16.96 -15.11
N GLU A 356 8.65 -16.64 -14.69
CA GLU A 356 9.24 -17.12 -13.43
C GLU A 356 9.76 -15.96 -12.58
N ARG A 357 9.60 -16.08 -11.26
CA ARG A 357 10.11 -15.10 -10.28
C ARG A 357 10.73 -15.83 -9.10
N SER A 358 11.97 -15.49 -8.78
CA SER A 358 12.64 -15.98 -7.57
C SER A 358 12.11 -15.26 -6.32
N LEU A 359 11.68 -16.04 -5.33
CA LEU A 359 11.20 -15.55 -4.03
C LEU A 359 12.36 -15.27 -3.06
N GLU A 360 12.05 -14.64 -1.92
CA GLU A 360 13.03 -14.31 -0.88
C GLU A 360 13.73 -15.54 -0.30
N ASP A 361 13.05 -16.68 -0.26
CA ASP A 361 13.54 -17.95 0.28
C ASP A 361 14.17 -18.88 -0.77
N GLY A 362 14.45 -18.36 -1.97
CA GLY A 362 15.08 -19.11 -3.06
C GLY A 362 14.13 -19.98 -3.88
N ARG A 363 12.85 -20.09 -3.49
CA ARG A 363 11.85 -20.80 -4.31
C ARG A 363 11.55 -20.04 -5.59
N ILE A 364 11.29 -20.76 -6.67
CA ILE A 364 10.83 -20.18 -7.95
C ILE A 364 9.30 -20.22 -7.98
N GLU A 365 8.70 -19.06 -8.22
CA GLU A 365 7.27 -18.93 -8.44
C GLU A 365 6.96 -18.76 -9.92
N LYS A 366 6.11 -19.65 -10.45
CA LYS A 366 5.63 -19.61 -11.83
C LYS A 366 4.30 -18.87 -11.94
N TYR A 367 4.17 -18.07 -12.98
CA TYR A 367 2.94 -17.35 -13.33
C TYR A 367 2.86 -17.18 -14.84
N TYR A 368 1.69 -16.81 -15.35
CA TYR A 368 1.43 -16.65 -16.76
C TYR A 368 1.13 -15.19 -17.08
N SER A 369 1.38 -14.79 -18.31
CA SER A 369 1.12 -13.46 -18.84
C SER A 369 0.40 -13.56 -20.18
N LEU A 370 -0.52 -12.63 -20.42
CA LEU A 370 -1.26 -12.52 -21.68
C LEU A 370 -1.28 -11.05 -22.12
N ASN A 371 -0.88 -10.79 -23.35
CA ASN A 371 -1.04 -9.48 -23.98
C ASN A 371 -2.46 -9.36 -24.54
N LEU A 372 -3.22 -8.38 -24.07
CA LEU A 372 -4.60 -8.15 -24.50
C LEU A 372 -4.68 -7.50 -25.89
N GLY A 373 -3.59 -6.86 -26.34
CA GLY A 373 -3.59 -6.01 -27.53
C GLY A 373 -4.22 -4.64 -27.28
N GLY A 374 -3.73 -3.62 -28.00
CA GLY A 374 -4.16 -2.23 -27.80
C GLY A 374 -5.65 -1.99 -28.15
N SER A 375 -6.12 -2.59 -29.24
CA SER A 375 -7.51 -2.46 -29.70
C SER A 375 -8.51 -2.97 -28.66
N LEU A 376 -8.29 -4.17 -28.11
CA LEU A 376 -9.16 -4.69 -27.06
C LEU A 376 -9.07 -3.80 -25.82
N PHE A 377 -7.86 -3.40 -25.41
CA PHE A 377 -7.69 -2.57 -24.22
C PHE A 377 -8.41 -1.22 -24.31
N ASN A 378 -8.43 -0.56 -25.47
CA ASN A 378 -9.22 0.65 -25.66
C ASN A 378 -10.72 0.40 -25.46
N LYS A 379 -11.25 -0.68 -26.05
CA LYS A 379 -12.65 -1.07 -25.85
C LYS A 379 -12.96 -1.31 -24.37
N LEU A 380 -12.01 -1.90 -23.63
CA LEU A 380 -12.14 -2.03 -22.17
C LEU A 380 -12.19 -0.64 -21.51
N LEU A 381 -11.27 0.27 -21.82
CA LEU A 381 -11.25 1.61 -21.23
C LEU A 381 -12.54 2.41 -21.50
N GLU A 382 -13.00 2.42 -22.75
CA GLU A 382 -14.24 3.08 -23.18
C GLU A 382 -15.46 2.53 -22.45
N ASN A 383 -15.44 1.24 -22.11
CA ASN A 383 -16.57 0.58 -21.49
C ASN A 383 -16.80 0.96 -20.00
N ILE A 384 -15.79 1.45 -19.27
CA ILE A 384 -15.82 1.69 -17.80
C ILE A 384 -15.84 3.19 -17.42
N ASP A 385 -15.84 4.11 -18.41
CA ASP A 385 -16.03 5.57 -18.22
C ASP A 385 -15.29 6.18 -17.01
N GLY A 386 -13.95 6.12 -17.01
CA GLY A 386 -13.12 6.78 -16.00
C GLY A 386 -13.06 6.12 -14.61
N LYS A 387 -13.77 5.01 -14.38
CA LYS A 387 -13.63 4.21 -13.14
C LYS A 387 -12.32 3.42 -13.02
N SER A 388 -11.60 3.22 -14.12
CA SER A 388 -10.28 2.58 -14.08
C SER A 388 -9.24 3.41 -13.32
N LEU A 389 -8.13 2.80 -12.89
CA LEU A 389 -6.97 3.49 -12.30
C LEU A 389 -6.30 4.44 -13.31
N PRO A 390 -6.22 5.77 -13.05
CA PRO A 390 -5.63 6.73 -13.99
C PRO A 390 -4.20 6.36 -14.43
N ARG A 391 -3.36 5.86 -13.51
CA ARG A 391 -1.98 5.43 -13.83
C ARG A 391 -1.89 4.22 -14.78
N LYS A 392 -2.99 3.48 -14.94
CA LYS A 392 -3.16 2.31 -15.82
C LYS A 392 -4.07 2.61 -17.02
N GLN A 393 -4.54 3.85 -17.17
CA GLN A 393 -5.28 4.29 -18.34
C GLN A 393 -4.28 4.73 -19.40
N ARG A 394 -3.76 3.77 -20.15
CA ARG A 394 -2.98 4.06 -21.36
C ARG A 394 -3.83 3.77 -22.58
N SER A 395 -4.28 4.83 -23.26
CA SER A 395 -4.89 4.66 -24.57
C SER A 395 -3.87 4.14 -25.56
N TYR A 396 -4.23 3.08 -26.25
CA TYR A 396 -3.45 2.50 -27.31
C TYR A 396 -4.06 2.89 -28.63
N PHE A 397 -3.54 3.89 -29.30
CA PHE A 397 -3.91 4.11 -30.69
C PHE A 397 -3.78 2.78 -31.44
N GLU A 398 -4.82 2.41 -32.19
CA GLU A 398 -4.73 1.28 -33.11
C GLU A 398 -3.40 1.40 -33.85
N ARG A 399 -2.71 0.28 -34.09
CA ARG A 399 -1.37 0.24 -34.72
C ARG A 399 -1.32 0.78 -36.16
N ASN A 400 -2.23 1.68 -36.53
CA ASN A 400 -2.51 2.18 -37.86
C ASN A 400 -2.38 3.70 -38.01
N GLY A 401 -1.76 4.46 -37.09
CA GLY A 401 -1.67 5.91 -37.27
C GLY A 401 -0.51 6.63 -36.59
N ILE A 402 0.24 7.40 -37.38
CA ILE A 402 0.82 8.67 -36.95
C ILE A 402 -0.33 9.69 -36.85
N LEU A 403 -0.34 10.57 -35.84
CA LEU A 403 -1.37 11.62 -35.69
C LEU A 403 -1.09 12.86 -36.53
N PHE A 404 0.13 12.99 -37.06
CA PHE A 404 0.35 13.94 -38.14
C PHE A 404 -0.52 13.56 -39.33
N THR A 405 -1.15 14.54 -39.96
CA THR A 405 -1.63 14.36 -41.34
C THR A 405 -0.43 14.23 -42.28
N ARG A 406 -0.66 13.78 -43.52
CA ARG A 406 0.37 13.78 -44.57
C ARG A 406 1.01 15.17 -44.71
N ASP A 407 0.18 16.21 -44.79
CA ASP A 407 0.62 17.59 -45.00
C ASP A 407 1.37 18.15 -43.79
N GLU A 408 0.96 17.80 -42.56
CA GLU A 408 1.69 18.19 -41.35
C GLU A 408 3.09 17.56 -41.32
N LEU A 409 3.21 16.27 -41.65
CA LEU A 409 4.50 15.59 -41.68
C LEU A 409 5.39 16.13 -42.80
N GLU A 410 4.84 16.34 -44.00
CA GLU A 410 5.54 16.92 -45.15
C GLU A 410 6.03 18.34 -44.83
N LYS A 411 5.19 19.17 -44.23
CA LYS A 411 5.57 20.51 -43.78
C LYS A 411 6.70 20.49 -42.76
N ILE A 412 6.66 19.60 -41.77
CA ILE A 412 7.75 19.46 -40.77
C ILE A 412 9.09 19.14 -41.47
N ILE A 413 9.07 18.27 -42.48
CA ILE A 413 10.27 17.88 -43.24
C ILE A 413 10.77 19.04 -44.10
N ILE A 414 9.87 19.79 -44.76
CA ILE A 414 10.20 20.96 -45.58
C ILE A 414 10.79 22.08 -44.71
N ASP A 415 10.14 22.39 -43.58
CA ASP A 415 10.54 23.46 -42.67
C ASP A 415 11.86 23.13 -41.93
N ASN A 416 12.22 21.84 -41.84
CA ASN A 416 13.42 21.37 -41.14
C ASN A 416 14.25 20.41 -42.01
N PRO A 417 14.94 20.90 -43.05
CA PRO A 417 15.66 20.03 -43.96
C PRO A 417 16.74 19.18 -43.28
N GLY A 418 16.70 17.86 -43.49
CA GLY A 418 17.63 16.92 -42.88
C GLY A 418 17.28 16.49 -41.45
N ILE A 419 16.10 16.87 -40.94
CA ILE A 419 15.60 16.42 -39.63
C ILE A 419 15.59 14.88 -39.53
N SER A 420 16.08 14.33 -38.43
CA SER A 420 16.08 12.88 -38.23
C SER A 420 14.68 12.36 -37.90
N LYS A 421 14.37 11.12 -38.29
CA LYS A 421 13.12 10.44 -37.93
C LYS A 421 12.89 10.39 -36.41
N ARG A 422 13.98 10.36 -35.63
CA ARG A 422 13.95 10.41 -34.17
C ARG A 422 13.52 11.78 -33.64
N GLU A 423 13.95 12.87 -34.29
CA GLU A 423 13.51 14.23 -33.96
C GLU A 423 12.05 14.44 -34.35
N ILE A 424 11.61 13.95 -35.51
CA ILE A 424 10.18 13.96 -35.90
C ILE A 424 9.34 13.22 -34.85
N ALA A 425 9.81 12.06 -34.36
CA ALA A 425 9.13 11.32 -33.30
C ALA A 425 9.05 12.09 -31.97
N LYS A 426 10.05 12.92 -31.64
CA LYS A 426 9.99 13.83 -30.48
C LYS A 426 8.96 14.94 -30.68
N LEU A 427 8.98 15.59 -31.85
CA LEU A 427 8.00 16.60 -32.20
C LEU A 427 6.57 16.06 -32.16
N HIS A 428 6.37 14.80 -32.56
CA HIS A 428 5.06 14.16 -32.45
C HIS A 428 4.58 14.02 -31.00
N ILE A 429 5.48 13.72 -30.05
CA ILE A 429 5.15 13.71 -28.62
C ILE A 429 4.80 15.12 -28.13
N GLU A 430 5.60 16.11 -28.52
CA GLU A 430 5.44 17.49 -28.08
C GLU A 430 4.15 18.12 -28.62
N LEU A 431 3.85 17.90 -29.90
CA LEU A 431 2.71 18.52 -30.59
C LEU A 431 1.41 17.73 -30.46
N LYS A 432 1.48 16.40 -30.36
CA LYS A 432 0.29 15.52 -30.37
C LYS A 432 0.13 14.70 -29.08
N GLY A 433 1.03 14.86 -28.09
CA GLY A 433 0.97 14.15 -26.82
C GLY A 433 1.22 12.64 -26.91
N GLN A 434 1.65 12.13 -28.06
CA GLN A 434 1.78 10.70 -28.33
C GLN A 434 3.20 10.30 -28.71
N TYR A 435 3.71 9.27 -28.03
CA TYR A 435 4.94 8.58 -28.43
C TYR A 435 4.72 7.69 -29.65
N ILE A 436 5.58 7.86 -30.65
CA ILE A 436 5.73 6.95 -31.80
C ILE A 436 7.21 6.66 -32.03
N SER A 437 7.51 5.52 -32.68
CA SER A 437 8.90 5.17 -33.01
C SER A 437 9.35 5.82 -34.32
N ASP A 438 10.67 5.98 -34.47
CA ASP A 438 11.32 6.35 -35.73
C ASP A 438 10.99 5.38 -36.89
N LYS A 439 10.83 4.08 -36.60
CA LYS A 439 10.33 3.08 -37.56
C LYS A 439 8.91 3.38 -38.04
N THR A 440 8.06 3.91 -37.16
CA THR A 440 6.69 4.31 -37.52
C THR A 440 6.73 5.52 -38.45
N ILE A 441 7.56 6.52 -38.14
CA ILE A 441 7.82 7.65 -39.04
C ILE A 441 8.27 7.19 -40.42
N ALA A 442 9.27 6.30 -40.49
CA ALA A 442 9.77 5.73 -41.75
C ALA A 442 8.64 5.10 -42.57
N LYS A 443 7.84 4.22 -41.93
CA LYS A 443 6.70 3.56 -42.57
C LYS A 443 5.71 4.57 -43.17
N PHE A 444 5.44 5.69 -42.50
CA PHE A 444 4.49 6.69 -43.00
C PHE A 444 5.06 7.60 -44.07
N ILE A 445 6.36 7.92 -44.02
CA ILE A 445 7.07 8.59 -45.13
C ILE A 445 6.96 7.73 -46.40
N ASP A 446 7.26 6.44 -46.30
CA ASP A 446 7.18 5.50 -47.43
C ASP A 446 5.73 5.33 -47.90
N LYS A 447 4.80 5.12 -46.97
CA LYS A 447 3.37 4.92 -47.27
C LYS A 447 2.73 6.14 -47.95
N TRP A 448 3.17 7.35 -47.61
CA TRP A 448 2.62 8.60 -48.15
C TRP A 448 3.45 9.20 -49.28
N ASN A 449 4.53 8.53 -49.66
CA ASN A 449 5.46 8.96 -50.70
C ASN A 449 5.94 10.41 -50.48
N ILE A 450 6.38 10.72 -49.26
CA ILE A 450 6.92 12.04 -48.89
C ILE A 450 8.41 12.08 -49.25
N ASP A 451 8.85 13.12 -49.95
CA ASP A 451 10.28 13.33 -50.25
C ASP A 451 11.06 13.60 -48.96
N TYR A 452 11.83 12.62 -48.50
CA TYR A 452 12.63 12.70 -47.29
C TYR A 452 14.10 12.48 -47.63
N LEU A 453 14.91 13.49 -47.35
CA LEU A 453 16.36 13.40 -47.43
C LEU A 453 16.96 13.25 -46.03
N SER A 454 17.85 12.29 -45.84
CA SER A 454 18.70 12.29 -44.65
C SER A 454 19.53 13.57 -44.58
N LEU A 455 20.00 13.94 -43.38
CA LEU A 455 20.87 15.11 -43.21
C LEU A 455 22.05 15.12 -44.18
N LYS A 456 22.64 13.95 -44.44
CA LYS A 456 23.76 13.81 -45.37
C LYS A 456 23.35 14.05 -46.82
N GLU A 457 22.26 13.43 -47.27
CA GLU A 457 21.74 13.62 -48.64
C GLU A 457 21.30 15.06 -48.89
N TYR A 458 20.63 15.67 -47.90
CA TYR A 458 20.27 17.09 -47.96
C TYR A 458 21.51 17.97 -48.10
N ARG A 459 22.55 17.74 -47.27
CA ARG A 459 23.81 18.49 -47.35
C ARG A 459 24.47 18.35 -48.71
N ILE A 460 24.57 17.13 -49.25
CA ILE A 460 25.13 16.90 -50.59
C ILE A 460 24.32 17.67 -51.64
N LYS A 461 22.98 17.54 -51.63
CA LYS A 461 22.09 18.23 -52.59
C LYS A 461 22.25 19.75 -52.51
N ARG A 462 22.32 20.31 -51.29
CA ARG A 462 22.52 21.75 -51.04
C ARG A 462 23.90 22.22 -51.51
N ILE A 463 24.96 21.49 -51.19
CA ILE A 463 26.33 21.81 -51.64
C ILE A 463 26.40 21.82 -53.17
N LYS A 464 25.83 20.81 -53.83
CA LYS A 464 25.76 20.75 -55.30
C LYS A 464 25.04 21.98 -55.88
N ALA A 465 23.90 22.37 -55.30
CA ALA A 465 23.16 23.56 -55.73
C ALA A 465 23.99 24.85 -55.57
N LEU A 466 24.62 25.04 -54.42
CA LEU A 466 25.44 26.23 -54.13
C LEU A 466 26.69 26.32 -55.04
N LEU A 467 27.28 25.18 -55.39
CA LEU A 467 28.39 25.12 -56.36
C LEU A 467 27.93 25.55 -57.76
N LEU A 468 26.70 25.23 -58.16
CA LEU A 468 26.11 25.67 -59.43
C LEU A 468 25.82 27.18 -59.43
N GLU A 469 25.46 27.73 -58.27
CA GLU A 469 25.37 29.17 -58.01
C GLU A 469 26.76 29.86 -57.96
N ARG A 470 27.83 29.12 -58.26
CA ARG A 470 29.23 29.58 -58.34
C ARG A 470 29.84 29.97 -57.00
N LEU A 471 29.30 29.47 -55.89
CA LEU A 471 29.91 29.64 -54.58
C LEU A 471 31.10 28.70 -54.41
N SER A 472 32.17 29.17 -53.78
CA SER A 472 33.35 28.33 -53.49
C SER A 472 33.07 27.39 -52.33
N LEU A 473 33.76 26.24 -52.27
CA LEU A 473 33.66 25.33 -51.12
C LEU A 473 34.02 26.02 -49.79
N ASP A 474 34.97 26.97 -49.81
CA ASP A 474 35.32 27.79 -48.64
C ASP A 474 34.12 28.66 -48.19
N HIS A 475 33.40 29.29 -49.11
CA HIS A 475 32.22 30.08 -48.79
C HIS A 475 31.08 29.20 -48.27
N ILE A 476 30.81 28.07 -48.94
CA ILE A 476 29.80 27.09 -48.50
C ILE A 476 30.11 26.57 -47.09
N TYR A 477 31.38 26.27 -46.79
CA TYR A 477 31.80 25.76 -45.49
C TYR A 477 31.60 26.79 -44.36
N ASN A 478 32.03 28.03 -44.58
CA ASN A 478 32.00 29.06 -43.55
C ASN A 478 30.62 29.67 -43.37
N ASP A 479 29.91 29.97 -44.46
CA ASP A 479 28.74 30.84 -44.41
C ASP A 479 27.42 30.05 -44.37
N GLU A 480 27.33 28.90 -45.05
CA GLU A 480 26.12 28.07 -45.06
C GLU A 480 26.09 27.04 -43.93
N PHE A 481 27.25 26.51 -43.54
CA PHE A 481 27.35 25.53 -42.46
C PHE A 481 27.89 26.09 -41.14
N ASN A 482 28.18 27.40 -41.09
CA ASN A 482 28.66 28.13 -39.91
C ASN A 482 29.82 27.42 -39.19
N CYS A 483 30.75 26.86 -39.96
CA CYS A 483 31.86 26.08 -39.42
C CYS A 483 33.06 26.98 -39.08
N ALA A 484 33.21 27.34 -37.80
CA ALA A 484 34.28 28.22 -37.32
C ALA A 484 35.65 27.54 -37.17
N TRP A 485 36.14 26.82 -38.20
CA TRP A 485 37.40 26.09 -38.12
C TRP A 485 38.32 26.33 -39.33
N GLY A 486 39.65 26.36 -39.11
CA GLY A 486 40.64 26.65 -40.15
C GLY A 486 40.69 25.63 -41.30
N LYS A 487 41.36 26.01 -42.41
CA LYS A 487 41.46 25.26 -43.69
C LYS A 487 41.79 23.76 -43.60
N TYR A 488 42.41 23.28 -42.53
CA TYR A 488 42.65 21.84 -42.38
C TYR A 488 41.34 21.05 -42.19
N ARG A 489 40.30 21.67 -41.61
CA ARG A 489 39.03 20.99 -41.27
C ARG A 489 38.01 20.97 -42.40
N ILE A 490 38.09 21.90 -43.36
CA ILE A 490 37.19 21.93 -44.52
C ILE A 490 37.26 20.63 -45.33
N LYS A 491 38.48 20.11 -45.50
CA LYS A 491 38.72 18.85 -46.20
C LYS A 491 38.03 17.67 -45.53
N TYR A 492 38.18 17.54 -44.22
CA TYR A 492 37.56 16.45 -43.47
C TYR A 492 36.03 16.56 -43.46
N PHE A 493 35.50 17.78 -43.37
CA PHE A 493 34.07 18.04 -43.43
C PHE A 493 33.47 17.53 -44.76
N PHE A 494 34.04 17.93 -45.90
CA PHE A 494 33.55 17.48 -47.20
C PHE A 494 33.84 15.99 -47.43
N ALA A 495 34.95 15.45 -46.92
CA ALA A 495 35.23 14.03 -46.98
C ALA A 495 34.21 13.18 -46.23
N ASP A 496 33.73 13.64 -45.08
CA ASP A 496 32.68 12.96 -44.33
C ASP A 496 31.31 13.05 -45.04
N ILE A 497 30.97 14.24 -45.55
CA ILE A 497 29.72 14.46 -46.29
C ILE A 497 29.67 13.62 -47.58
N PHE A 498 30.74 13.59 -48.36
CA PHE A 498 30.79 12.85 -49.63
C PHE A 498 31.29 11.41 -49.46
N LYS A 499 31.45 10.90 -48.23
CA LYS A 499 31.91 9.53 -47.98
C LYS A 499 30.97 8.52 -48.65
N GLY A 500 31.49 7.72 -49.58
CA GLY A 500 30.69 6.72 -50.30
C GLY A 500 29.93 7.26 -51.51
N ASP A 501 30.13 8.52 -51.89
CA ASP A 501 29.73 9.00 -53.22
C ASP A 501 30.59 8.27 -54.28
N PRO A 502 29.99 7.58 -55.27
CA PRO A 502 30.74 6.78 -56.25
C PRO A 502 31.63 7.63 -57.16
N GLN A 503 31.38 8.94 -57.27
CA GLN A 503 32.14 9.85 -58.13
C GLN A 503 33.31 10.51 -57.39
N ILE A 504 33.37 10.43 -56.05
CA ILE A 504 34.37 11.12 -55.23
C ILE A 504 35.28 10.11 -54.52
N LYS A 505 36.59 10.20 -54.77
CA LYS A 505 37.60 9.41 -54.07
C LYS A 505 38.08 10.15 -52.81
N ALA A 506 38.14 9.43 -51.70
CA ALA A 506 38.59 9.98 -50.42
C ALA A 506 40.12 10.08 -50.35
N ASP A 507 40.72 11.00 -51.11
CA ASP A 507 42.18 11.16 -51.21
C ASP A 507 42.67 12.60 -50.94
N LYS A 508 43.89 12.92 -51.38
CA LYS A 508 44.51 14.23 -51.11
C LYS A 508 43.76 15.40 -51.75
N ASP A 509 43.07 15.18 -52.87
CA ASP A 509 42.54 16.20 -53.75
C ASP A 509 41.01 16.30 -53.73
N ILE A 510 40.36 15.78 -52.69
CA ILE A 510 38.89 15.68 -52.61
C ILE A 510 38.13 17.00 -52.87
N LEU A 511 38.66 18.14 -52.42
CA LEU A 511 38.02 19.45 -52.64
C LEU A 511 38.04 19.85 -54.13
N LYS A 512 39.13 19.50 -54.82
CA LYS A 512 39.28 19.70 -56.27
C LYS A 512 38.32 18.77 -57.01
N GLN A 513 38.25 17.49 -56.63
CA GLN A 513 37.31 16.52 -57.22
C GLN A 513 35.85 16.98 -57.10
N ILE A 514 35.42 17.44 -55.92
CA ILE A 514 34.06 17.95 -55.70
C ILE A 514 33.77 19.15 -56.60
N THR A 515 34.71 20.09 -56.70
CA THR A 515 34.56 21.30 -57.53
C THR A 515 34.56 20.98 -59.02
N GLU A 516 35.40 20.03 -59.46
CA GLU A 516 35.50 19.64 -60.87
C GLU A 516 34.29 18.84 -61.34
N ILE A 517 33.73 17.97 -60.48
CA ILE A 517 32.60 17.11 -60.84
C ILE A 517 31.27 17.86 -60.70
N TYR A 518 31.08 18.58 -59.59
CA TYR A 518 29.80 19.21 -59.25
C TYR A 518 29.76 20.72 -59.44
N GLY A 519 30.89 21.35 -59.77
CA GLY A 519 30.94 22.76 -60.12
C GLY A 519 30.51 23.04 -61.56
N PRO A 520 30.48 24.32 -61.96
CA PRO A 520 29.92 24.76 -63.25
C PRO A 520 30.59 24.12 -64.48
N LYS A 521 31.88 23.75 -64.38
CA LYS A 521 32.66 23.12 -65.47
C LYS A 521 32.43 21.61 -65.60
N GLY A 522 32.11 20.91 -64.50
CA GLY A 522 31.86 19.46 -64.51
C GLY A 522 30.51 19.10 -65.08
N ASN A 523 29.49 19.89 -64.79
CA ASN A 523 28.12 19.63 -65.20
C ASN A 523 27.90 19.77 -66.72
N ALA A 524 28.78 20.52 -67.41
CA ALA A 524 28.78 20.60 -68.88
C ALA A 524 29.19 19.28 -69.56
N ASN A 525 29.93 18.39 -68.87
CA ASN A 525 30.34 17.08 -69.37
C ASN A 525 29.38 15.94 -68.95
N LEU A 526 28.45 16.18 -68.02
CA LEU A 526 27.47 15.19 -67.52
C LEU A 526 26.09 15.28 -68.21
N LEU A 527 25.83 16.38 -68.93
CA LEU A 527 24.61 16.62 -69.71
C LEU A 527 24.79 16.38 -71.22
N GLY A 528 25.92 15.79 -71.62
CA GLY A 528 26.25 15.41 -73.01
C GLY A 528 26.00 13.93 -73.29
#